data_AF-A0A969XGP5-F1
#
_entry.id   AF-A0A969XGP5-F1
#
_cell.length_a   1.000
_cell.length_b   1.000
_cell.length_c   1.000
_cell.angle_alpha   90.00
_cell.angle_beta   90.00
_cell.angle_gamma   90.00
#
_symmetry.space_group_name_H-M   'P 1'
#
loop_
_entity.id
_entity.type
_entity.pdbx_description
1 polymer ?
#
loop_
_entity_poly.entity_id
_entity_poly.type
_entity_poly.pdbx_seq_one_letter_code
_entity_poly.pdbx_strand_id
1 'polypeptide(L)'
;MCEMLELWRVAEPIALRACREALASLQRGDGGFYTVDDFRQDLYVQFWLLVQRTPREDLWRAWRSHLAYGGRNVLRLAPQRLWARREVTLPADVLALDALPADRIHARLGSRAREQLASEDAAHMMERLAAIEELEASLSRLRPSERQVLYLLALRGLPAEEVARRLRISSANAVHQRVSRARERLAQLMHRPRKGKQNRKRRMG
;
A
#
# COMPACT_ATOMS: atom_id res chain seq x y z
N MET A 1 6.87 23.38 -5.60
CA MET A 1 5.74 22.66 -6.24
C MET A 1 5.82 22.70 -7.77
N CYS A 2 6.26 23.80 -8.40
CA CYS A 2 6.36 23.94 -9.87
C CYS A 2 7.31 22.94 -10.55
N GLU A 3 8.47 22.66 -9.95
CA GLU A 3 9.49 21.79 -10.54
C GLU A 3 9.01 20.36 -10.83
N MET A 4 8.17 19.78 -9.96
CA MET A 4 7.64 18.43 -10.16
C MET A 4 6.69 18.35 -11.37
N LEU A 5 5.88 19.39 -11.59
CA LEU A 5 4.98 19.46 -12.73
C LEU A 5 5.76 19.64 -14.04
N GLU A 6 6.86 20.38 -14.02
CA GLU A 6 7.75 20.52 -15.17
C GLU A 6 8.42 19.19 -15.54
N LEU A 7 8.94 18.46 -14.56
CA LEU A 7 9.48 17.12 -14.77
C LEU A 7 8.42 16.15 -15.30
N TRP A 8 7.20 16.22 -14.76
CA TRP A 8 6.10 15.37 -15.20
C TRP A 8 5.69 15.65 -16.65
N ARG A 9 5.63 16.91 -17.09
CA ARG A 9 5.32 17.28 -18.48
C ARG A 9 6.26 16.62 -19.50
N VAL A 10 7.50 16.34 -19.10
CA VAL A 10 8.48 15.60 -19.92
C VAL A 10 8.32 14.08 -19.76
N ALA A 11 8.06 13.60 -18.54
CA ALA A 11 7.95 12.18 -18.22
C ALA A 11 6.70 11.51 -18.77
N GLU A 12 5.57 12.24 -18.81
CA GLU A 12 4.26 11.76 -19.23
C GLU A 12 4.27 11.20 -20.67
N PRO A 13 4.70 11.94 -21.71
CA PRO A 13 4.71 11.41 -23.08
C PRO A 13 5.63 10.18 -23.23
N ILE A 14 6.70 10.07 -22.44
CA ILE A 14 7.57 8.88 -22.41
C ILE A 14 6.79 7.68 -21.86
N ALA A 15 6.06 7.87 -20.77
CA ALA A 15 5.24 6.85 -20.13
C ALA A 15 4.10 6.39 -21.03
N LEU A 16 3.34 7.33 -21.60
CA LEU A 16 2.22 7.02 -22.50
C LEU A 16 2.68 6.24 -23.74
N ARG A 17 3.86 6.55 -24.27
CA ARG A 17 4.44 5.81 -25.40
C ARG A 17 4.87 4.40 -24.99
N ALA A 18 5.56 4.26 -23.86
CA ALA A 18 6.01 2.97 -23.36
C ALA A 18 4.84 2.04 -22.95
N CYS A 19 3.73 2.62 -22.48
CA CYS A 19 2.55 1.89 -21.98
C CYS A 19 1.37 1.85 -22.97
N ARG A 20 1.61 2.07 -24.27
CA ARG A 20 0.55 2.16 -25.29
C ARG A 20 -0.37 0.94 -25.32
N GLU A 21 0.18 -0.27 -25.19
CA GLU A 21 -0.62 -1.50 -25.22
C GLU A 21 -1.53 -1.64 -23.99
N ALA A 22 -1.02 -1.33 -22.80
CA ALA A 22 -1.79 -1.31 -21.57
C ALA A 22 -2.94 -0.30 -21.67
N LEU A 23 -2.66 0.91 -22.15
CA LEU A 23 -3.68 1.94 -22.38
C LEU A 23 -4.75 1.50 -23.36
N ALA A 24 -4.36 0.87 -24.49
CA ALA A 24 -5.31 0.37 -25.47
C ALA A 24 -6.19 -0.76 -24.89
N SER A 25 -5.64 -1.63 -24.07
CA SER A 25 -6.39 -2.69 -23.38
C SER A 25 -7.40 -2.10 -22.38
N LEU A 26 -7.00 -1.11 -21.58
CA LEU A 26 -7.91 -0.39 -20.68
C LEU A 26 -9.04 0.32 -21.43
N GLN A 27 -8.75 0.94 -22.57
CA GLN A 27 -9.76 1.60 -23.42
C GLN A 27 -10.79 0.63 -23.99
N ARG A 28 -10.42 -0.64 -24.19
CA ARG A 28 -11.35 -1.71 -24.62
C ARG A 28 -12.16 -2.31 -23.47
N GLY A 29 -11.90 -1.90 -22.22
CA GLY A 29 -12.59 -2.42 -21.04
C GLY A 29 -11.95 -3.68 -20.45
N ASP A 30 -10.77 -4.09 -20.92
CA ASP A 30 -10.07 -5.29 -20.40
C ASP A 30 -9.52 -5.08 -18.97
N GLY A 31 -9.55 -3.84 -18.45
CA GLY A 31 -9.07 -3.46 -17.12
C GLY A 31 -10.01 -3.78 -15.96
N GLY A 32 -11.22 -4.28 -16.23
CA GLY A 32 -12.24 -4.49 -15.21
C GLY A 32 -12.65 -3.18 -14.54
N PHE A 33 -12.27 -2.98 -13.27
CA PHE A 33 -12.56 -1.76 -12.50
C PHE A 33 -11.49 -0.68 -12.60
N TYR A 34 -10.42 -0.93 -13.36
CA TYR A 34 -9.27 -0.05 -13.53
C TYR A 34 -9.44 0.76 -14.81
N THR A 35 -9.45 2.09 -14.71
CA THR A 35 -9.68 3.01 -15.84
C THR A 35 -8.36 3.57 -16.39
N VAL A 36 -8.44 4.24 -17.54
CA VAL A 36 -7.30 4.97 -18.13
C VAL A 36 -6.82 6.09 -17.19
N ASP A 37 -7.74 6.73 -16.46
CA ASP A 37 -7.39 7.82 -15.54
C ASP A 37 -6.69 7.28 -14.29
N ASP A 38 -7.16 6.16 -13.74
CA ASP A 38 -6.47 5.46 -12.64
C ASP A 38 -5.03 5.10 -13.04
N PHE A 39 -4.83 4.64 -14.28
CA PHE A 39 -3.50 4.33 -14.80
C PHE A 39 -2.57 5.55 -14.84
N ARG A 40 -3.10 6.68 -15.31
CA ARG A 40 -2.33 7.93 -15.39
C ARG A 40 -1.97 8.47 -14.01
N GLN A 41 -2.90 8.38 -13.05
CA GLN A 41 -2.65 8.74 -11.65
C GLN A 41 -1.53 7.88 -11.06
N ASP A 42 -1.62 6.56 -11.19
CA ASP A 42 -0.61 5.67 -10.63
C ASP A 42 0.76 5.85 -11.30
N LEU A 43 0.81 6.15 -12.61
CA LEU A 43 2.05 6.52 -13.30
C LEU A 43 2.67 7.80 -12.71
N TYR A 44 1.86 8.82 -12.44
CA TYR A 44 2.33 10.05 -11.80
C TYR A 44 2.93 9.77 -10.41
N VAL A 45 2.21 8.99 -9.59
CA VAL A 45 2.67 8.62 -8.23
C VAL A 45 3.98 7.83 -8.30
N GLN A 46 4.10 6.86 -9.20
CA GLN A 46 5.34 6.10 -9.37
C GLN A 46 6.50 6.96 -9.83
N PHE A 47 6.26 7.90 -10.76
CA PHE A 47 7.27 8.85 -11.19
C PHE A 47 7.70 9.79 -10.06
N TRP A 48 6.74 10.32 -9.29
CA TRP A 48 7.03 11.14 -8.11
C TRP A 48 7.90 10.40 -7.10
N LEU A 49 7.56 9.16 -6.75
CA LEU A 49 8.37 8.32 -5.87
C LEU A 49 9.76 8.05 -6.44
N LEU A 50 9.89 7.94 -7.77
CA LEU A 50 11.18 7.79 -8.43
C LEU A 50 12.03 9.06 -8.31
N VAL A 51 11.44 10.24 -8.49
CA VAL A 51 12.13 11.53 -8.30
C VAL A 51 12.68 11.66 -6.88
N GLN A 52 11.94 11.21 -5.86
CA GLN A 52 12.39 11.29 -4.47
C GLN A 52 13.60 10.39 -4.15
N ARG A 53 13.83 9.32 -4.91
CA ARG A 53 14.83 8.28 -4.59
C ARG A 53 15.98 8.19 -5.60
N THR A 54 15.95 8.96 -6.67
CA THR A 54 16.89 8.85 -7.78
C THR A 54 17.53 10.21 -8.06
N PRO A 55 18.86 10.30 -8.11
CA PRO A 55 19.55 11.52 -8.53
C PRO A 55 19.05 12.00 -9.90
N ARG A 56 19.06 13.31 -10.12
CA ARG A 56 18.43 13.93 -11.31
C ARG A 56 19.07 13.47 -12.61
N GLU A 57 20.38 13.27 -12.60
CA GLU A 57 21.20 12.74 -13.69
C GLU A 57 20.78 11.32 -14.12
N ASP A 58 20.24 10.53 -13.20
CA ASP A 58 19.86 9.13 -13.42
C ASP A 58 18.35 8.93 -13.63
N LEU A 59 17.56 9.96 -13.35
CA LEU A 59 16.09 9.90 -13.34
C LEU A 59 15.51 9.32 -14.63
N TRP A 60 15.96 9.79 -15.79
CA TRP A 60 15.40 9.38 -17.08
C TRP A 60 15.72 7.93 -17.43
N ARG A 61 16.91 7.46 -17.07
CA ARG A 61 17.32 6.07 -17.24
C ARG A 61 16.48 5.17 -16.33
N ALA A 62 16.35 5.55 -15.07
CA ALA A 62 15.54 4.83 -14.11
C ALA A 62 14.06 4.81 -14.51
N TRP A 63 13.53 5.90 -15.06
CA TRP A 63 12.14 5.98 -15.51
C TRP A 63 11.87 5.05 -16.68
N ARG A 64 12.72 5.05 -17.70
CA ARG A 64 12.59 4.12 -18.84
C ARG A 64 12.72 2.66 -18.40
N SER A 65 13.63 2.37 -17.46
CA SER A 65 13.78 1.02 -16.90
C SER A 65 12.53 0.59 -16.13
N HIS A 66 11.93 1.49 -15.34
CA HIS A 66 10.69 1.23 -14.61
C HIS A 66 9.52 0.90 -15.57
N LEU A 67 9.48 1.56 -16.72
CA LEU A 67 8.46 1.38 -17.75
C LEU A 67 8.72 0.21 -18.71
N ALA A 68 9.87 -0.48 -18.61
CA ALA A 68 10.32 -1.47 -19.59
C ALA A 68 9.33 -2.62 -19.84
N TYR A 69 8.45 -2.89 -18.88
CA TYR A 69 7.41 -3.93 -18.98
C TYR A 69 6.02 -3.36 -19.32
N GLY A 70 5.98 -2.25 -20.07
CA GLY A 70 4.74 -1.63 -20.53
C GLY A 70 3.85 -1.12 -19.41
N GLY A 71 4.41 -0.79 -18.25
CA GLY A 71 3.65 -0.36 -17.08
C GLY A 71 2.89 -1.48 -16.36
N ARG A 72 3.15 -2.77 -16.66
CA ARG A 72 2.53 -3.90 -15.94
C ARG A 72 2.67 -3.83 -14.42
N ASN A 73 3.78 -3.27 -13.92
CA ASN A 73 3.99 -3.11 -12.49
C ASN A 73 2.99 -2.12 -11.86
N VAL A 74 2.49 -1.17 -12.64
CA VAL A 74 1.49 -0.17 -12.23
C VAL A 74 0.12 -0.84 -12.10
N LEU A 75 -0.28 -1.64 -13.10
CA LEU A 75 -1.56 -2.36 -13.11
C LEU A 75 -1.72 -3.45 -12.02
N ARG A 76 -0.62 -3.82 -11.34
CA ARG A 76 -0.67 -4.80 -10.23
C ARG A 76 -1.06 -4.16 -8.90
N LEU A 77 -1.10 -2.84 -8.83
CA LEU A 77 -1.51 -2.10 -7.64
C LEU A 77 -3.02 -1.89 -7.68
N ALA A 78 -3.64 -1.80 -6.50
CA ALA A 78 -5.02 -1.34 -6.42
C ALA A 78 -5.09 0.12 -6.92
N PRO A 79 -6.05 0.48 -7.79
CA PRO A 79 -6.13 1.82 -8.38
C PRO A 79 -6.25 2.87 -7.29
N GLN A 80 -5.34 3.85 -7.29
CA GLN A 80 -5.47 5.00 -6.40
C GLN A 80 -6.48 5.97 -7.00
N ARG A 81 -7.76 5.78 -6.69
CA ARG A 81 -8.88 6.64 -7.11
C ARG A 81 -8.87 8.02 -6.46
N LEU A 82 -7.76 8.73 -6.58
CA LEU A 82 -7.52 10.02 -5.91
C LEU A 82 -8.51 11.07 -6.40
N TRP A 83 -8.96 10.99 -7.66
CA TRP A 83 -9.88 11.95 -8.26
C TRP A 83 -11.32 11.42 -8.44
N ALA A 84 -11.62 10.16 -8.10
CA ALA A 84 -12.99 9.63 -8.20
C ALA A 84 -13.86 9.98 -6.97
N ARG A 85 -13.29 10.61 -5.94
CA ARG A 85 -14.07 11.22 -4.88
C ARG A 85 -14.71 12.48 -5.44
N ARG A 86 -16.02 12.64 -5.23
CA ARG A 86 -16.76 13.88 -5.50
C ARG A 86 -15.92 15.04 -4.99
N GLU A 87 -15.38 15.83 -5.92
CA GLU A 87 -14.59 17.01 -5.58
C GLU A 87 -15.51 17.93 -4.80
N VAL A 88 -15.28 18.02 -3.49
CA VAL A 88 -16.02 18.95 -2.65
C VAL A 88 -15.35 20.29 -2.87
N THR A 89 -15.96 21.14 -3.70
CA THR A 89 -15.54 22.53 -3.83
C THR A 89 -15.75 23.18 -2.47
N LEU A 90 -14.66 23.27 -1.70
CA LEU A 90 -14.65 24.00 -0.44
C LEU A 90 -14.33 25.46 -0.78
N PRO A 91 -15.15 26.41 -0.33
CA PRO A 91 -14.82 27.83 -0.40
C PRO A 91 -13.42 28.09 0.18
N ALA A 92 -12.66 29.01 -0.42
CA ALA A 92 -11.27 29.28 -0.01
C ALA A 92 -11.15 29.69 1.46
N ASP A 93 -12.19 30.32 2.02
CA ASP A 93 -12.25 30.69 3.44
C ASP A 93 -12.36 29.48 4.38
N VAL A 94 -12.78 28.30 3.89
CA VAL A 94 -12.78 27.05 4.67
C VAL A 94 -11.36 26.52 4.87
N LEU A 95 -10.46 26.78 3.92
CA LEU A 95 -9.05 26.35 3.96
C LEU A 95 -8.11 27.41 4.55
N ALA A 96 -8.61 28.63 4.80
CA ALA A 96 -7.87 29.72 5.44
C ALA A 96 -7.74 29.50 6.97
N LEU A 97 -7.13 28.39 7.36
CA LEU A 97 -6.93 28.00 8.77
C LEU A 97 -6.04 29.00 9.51
N ASP A 98 -5.13 29.67 8.80
CA ASP A 98 -4.19 30.64 9.40
C ASP A 98 -4.85 31.97 9.80
N ALA A 99 -6.05 32.27 9.29
CA ALA A 99 -6.79 33.49 9.58
C ALA A 99 -7.79 33.34 10.75
N LEU A 100 -7.96 32.12 11.26
CA LEU A 100 -8.91 31.83 12.34
C LEU A 100 -8.15 31.67 13.66
N PRO A 101 -8.63 32.30 14.75
CA PRO A 101 -8.12 31.99 16.08
C PRO A 101 -8.39 30.50 16.39
N ALA A 102 -7.48 29.86 17.14
CA ALA A 102 -7.43 28.41 17.32
C ALA A 102 -8.77 27.81 17.83
N ASP A 103 -9.49 28.57 18.65
CA ASP A 103 -10.84 28.27 19.15
C ASP A 103 -11.89 28.10 18.03
N ARG A 104 -11.78 28.85 16.93
CA ARG A 104 -12.69 28.78 15.76
C ARG A 104 -12.31 27.70 14.74
N ILE A 105 -11.04 27.31 14.66
CA ILE A 105 -10.59 26.17 13.84
C ILE A 105 -11.24 24.89 14.35
N HIS A 106 -11.23 24.72 15.68
CA HIS A 106 -11.97 23.64 16.31
C HIS A 106 -13.44 23.75 15.90
N ALA A 107 -14.12 24.88 16.14
CA ALA A 107 -15.55 25.10 15.85
C ALA A 107 -16.03 24.73 14.41
N ARG A 108 -15.16 24.75 13.39
CA ARG A 108 -15.50 24.39 11.99
C ARG A 108 -15.33 22.91 11.63
N LEU A 109 -14.49 22.16 12.32
CA LEU A 109 -14.45 20.70 12.16
C LEU A 109 -15.76 20.14 12.71
N GLY A 110 -16.58 19.48 11.88
CA GLY A 110 -17.77 18.77 12.38
C GLY A 110 -17.39 17.85 13.54
N SER A 111 -18.31 17.63 14.49
CA SER A 111 -18.06 16.83 15.72
C SER A 111 -17.34 15.51 15.43
N ARG A 112 -17.72 14.83 14.35
CA ARG A 112 -17.12 13.58 13.87
C ARG A 112 -15.66 13.71 13.39
N ALA A 113 -15.31 14.81 12.73
CA ALA A 113 -13.94 15.06 12.28
C ALA A 113 -13.04 15.45 13.46
N ARG A 114 -13.57 16.18 14.46
CA ARG A 114 -12.86 16.41 15.73
C ARG A 114 -12.67 15.12 16.50
N GLU A 115 -13.69 14.28 16.60
CA GLU A 115 -13.56 12.96 17.21
C GLU A 115 -12.52 12.13 16.49
N GLN A 116 -12.53 12.04 15.16
CA GLN A 116 -11.51 11.28 14.42
C GLN A 116 -10.08 11.84 14.58
N LEU A 117 -9.91 13.16 14.59
CA LEU A 117 -8.59 13.79 14.76
C LEU A 117 -8.11 13.80 16.21
N ALA A 118 -9.02 13.81 17.19
CA ALA A 118 -8.70 13.72 18.61
C ALA A 118 -8.62 12.27 19.12
N SER A 119 -9.16 11.30 18.37
CA SER A 119 -9.30 9.88 18.78
C SER A 119 -8.10 9.00 18.44
N GLU A 120 -7.22 9.39 17.53
CA GLU A 120 -6.00 8.62 17.28
C GLU A 120 -4.82 9.35 17.91
N ASP A 121 -4.54 8.97 19.17
CA ASP A 121 -3.23 9.20 19.77
C ASP A 121 -2.18 8.73 18.75
N ALA A 122 -1.37 9.67 18.24
CA ALA A 122 -0.36 9.37 17.25
C ALA A 122 0.57 8.24 17.73
N ALA A 123 0.78 8.12 19.06
CA ALA A 123 1.50 7.01 19.65
C ALA A 123 0.79 5.66 19.43
N HIS A 124 -0.53 5.60 19.65
CA HIS A 124 -1.33 4.40 19.42
C HIS A 124 -1.41 4.02 17.94
N MET A 125 -1.54 5.00 17.04
CA MET A 125 -1.49 4.75 15.60
C MET A 125 -0.11 4.21 15.17
N MET A 126 0.98 4.80 15.66
CA MET A 126 2.34 4.29 15.41
C MET A 126 2.54 2.87 15.96
N GLU A 127 2.01 2.57 17.14
CA GLU A 127 2.03 1.23 17.72
C GLU A 127 1.26 0.22 16.86
N ARG A 128 0.07 0.59 16.37
CA ARG A 128 -0.73 -0.23 15.45
C ARG A 128 0.01 -0.51 14.14
N LEU A 129 0.63 0.51 13.55
CA LEU A 129 1.42 0.34 12.32
C LEU A 129 2.64 -0.58 12.56
N ALA A 130 3.34 -0.40 13.67
CA ALA A 130 4.46 -1.27 14.04
C ALA A 130 4.00 -2.73 14.25
N ALA A 131 2.84 -2.94 14.88
CA ALA A 131 2.25 -4.27 15.06
C ALA A 131 1.87 -4.92 13.71
N ILE A 132 1.35 -4.13 12.75
CA ILE A 132 1.05 -4.61 11.39
C ILE A 132 2.34 -5.02 10.67
N GLU A 133 3.38 -4.19 10.71
CA GLU A 133 4.68 -4.49 10.09
C GLU A 133 5.33 -5.74 10.72
N GLU A 134 5.22 -5.90 12.04
CA GLU A 134 5.73 -7.08 12.75
C GLU A 134 4.95 -8.35 12.38
N LEU A 135 3.63 -8.24 12.26
CA LEU A 135 2.77 -9.34 11.80
C LEU A 135 3.13 -9.74 10.38
N GLU A 136 3.29 -8.77 9.47
CA GLU A 136 3.66 -9.02 8.07
C GLU A 136 5.04 -9.71 7.98
N ALA A 137 6.03 -9.21 8.70
CA ALA A 137 7.35 -9.81 8.79
C ALA A 137 7.29 -11.25 9.34
N SER A 138 6.46 -11.50 10.34
CA SER A 138 6.29 -12.83 10.94
C SER A 138 5.56 -13.79 9.99
N LEU A 139 4.51 -13.33 9.31
CA LEU A 139 3.81 -14.10 8.29
C LEU A 139 4.76 -14.51 7.16
N SER A 140 5.62 -13.60 6.69
CA SER A 140 6.60 -13.89 5.61
C SER A 140 7.57 -15.03 5.93
N ARG A 141 7.80 -15.32 7.23
CA ARG A 141 8.67 -16.40 7.71
C ARG A 141 7.97 -17.75 7.85
N LEU A 142 6.63 -17.79 7.77
CA LEU A 142 5.88 -19.03 7.72
C LEU A 142 6.09 -19.73 6.38
N ARG A 143 5.92 -21.06 6.37
CA ARG A 143 5.98 -21.82 5.12
C ARG A 143 4.84 -21.37 4.20
N PRO A 144 5.02 -21.39 2.87
CA PRO A 144 3.96 -21.00 1.92
C PRO A 144 2.64 -21.74 2.16
N SER A 145 2.70 -23.04 2.47
CA SER A 145 1.53 -23.86 2.76
C SER A 145 0.79 -23.47 4.04
N GLU A 146 1.49 -22.95 5.05
CA GLU A 146 0.90 -22.46 6.30
C GLU A 146 0.20 -21.10 6.06
N ARG A 147 0.89 -20.18 5.36
CA ARG A 147 0.33 -18.88 4.97
C ARG A 147 -0.94 -19.02 4.14
N GLN A 148 -0.92 -19.92 3.16
CA GLN A 148 -2.04 -20.09 2.23
C GLN A 148 -3.30 -20.61 2.94
N VAL A 149 -3.14 -21.52 3.91
CA VAL A 149 -4.26 -21.99 4.73
C VAL A 149 -4.81 -20.87 5.62
N LEU A 150 -3.94 -20.09 6.27
CA LEU A 150 -4.36 -18.94 7.08
C LEU A 150 -5.12 -17.90 6.24
N TYR A 151 -4.62 -17.59 5.04
CA TYR A 151 -5.28 -16.65 4.12
C TYR A 151 -6.69 -17.13 3.72
N LEU A 152 -6.83 -18.40 3.30
CA LEU A 152 -8.11 -18.91 2.84
C LEU A 152 -9.16 -19.00 3.96
N LEU A 153 -8.75 -19.33 5.19
CA LEU A 153 -9.67 -19.39 6.33
C LEU A 153 -9.95 -18.00 6.93
N ALA A 154 -8.90 -17.27 7.34
CA ALA A 154 -9.06 -16.06 8.13
C ALA A 154 -9.42 -14.83 7.30
N LEU A 155 -8.89 -14.70 6.07
CA LEU A 155 -9.13 -13.53 5.22
C LEU A 155 -10.21 -13.76 4.18
N ARG A 156 -10.36 -15.00 3.70
CA ARG A 156 -11.39 -15.35 2.69
C ARG A 156 -12.62 -16.03 3.27
N GLY A 157 -12.62 -16.41 4.55
CA GLY A 157 -13.78 -17.01 5.22
C GLY A 157 -14.22 -18.35 4.64
N LEU A 158 -13.33 -19.09 3.95
CA LEU A 158 -13.70 -20.36 3.35
C LEU A 158 -13.79 -21.47 4.41
N PRO A 159 -14.76 -22.39 4.31
CA PRO A 159 -14.83 -23.53 5.22
C PRO A 159 -13.65 -24.50 5.02
N ALA A 160 -13.29 -25.25 6.06
CA ALA A 160 -12.10 -26.09 6.07
C ALA A 160 -12.11 -27.18 4.98
N GLU A 161 -13.28 -27.70 4.63
CA GLU A 161 -13.50 -28.67 3.56
C GLU A 161 -13.14 -28.09 2.19
N GLU A 162 -13.54 -26.84 1.92
CA GLU A 162 -13.24 -26.16 0.67
C GLU A 162 -11.75 -25.82 0.57
N VAL A 163 -11.13 -25.44 1.69
CA VAL A 163 -9.68 -25.24 1.76
C VAL A 163 -8.93 -26.56 1.54
N ALA A 164 -9.41 -27.67 2.10
CA ALA A 164 -8.83 -28.99 1.89
C ALA A 164 -8.84 -29.38 0.40
N ARG A 165 -9.98 -29.20 -0.28
CA ARG A 165 -10.10 -29.43 -1.72
C ARG A 165 -9.13 -28.58 -2.54
N ARG A 166 -9.12 -27.25 -2.32
CA ARG A 166 -8.28 -26.31 -3.09
C ARG A 166 -6.78 -26.58 -2.95
N LEU A 167 -6.36 -26.99 -1.76
CA LEU A 167 -4.95 -27.24 -1.45
C LEU A 167 -4.55 -28.71 -1.57
N ARG A 168 -5.46 -29.58 -2.05
CA ARG A 168 -5.28 -31.04 -2.14
C ARG A 168 -4.80 -31.64 -0.82
N ILE A 169 -5.39 -31.19 0.30
CA ILE A 169 -5.17 -31.73 1.64
C ILE A 169 -6.22 -32.82 1.89
N SER A 170 -5.80 -33.91 2.54
CA SER A 170 -6.61 -35.13 2.69
C SER A 170 -7.92 -34.95 3.46
N SER A 171 -8.01 -33.98 4.38
CA SER A 171 -9.24 -33.76 5.17
C SER A 171 -9.31 -32.36 5.78
N ALA A 172 -10.53 -31.95 6.18
CA ALA A 172 -10.77 -30.73 6.95
C ALA A 172 -10.02 -30.76 8.31
N ASN A 173 -9.92 -31.92 8.96
CA ASN A 173 -9.14 -32.07 10.20
C ASN A 173 -7.64 -31.77 9.99
N ALA A 174 -7.07 -32.23 8.88
CA ALA A 174 -5.69 -31.90 8.53
C ALA A 174 -5.48 -30.40 8.25
N VAL A 175 -6.50 -29.70 7.74
CA VAL A 175 -6.50 -28.23 7.62
C VAL A 175 -6.49 -27.58 9.00
N HIS A 176 -7.38 -27.98 9.91
CA HIS A 176 -7.43 -27.43 11.28
C HIS A 176 -6.12 -27.63 12.04
N GLN A 177 -5.52 -28.83 11.97
CA GLN A 177 -4.22 -29.10 12.59
C GLN A 177 -3.12 -28.21 12.00
N ARG A 178 -3.13 -28.01 10.69
CA ARG A 178 -2.16 -27.12 10.02
C ARG A 178 -2.35 -25.66 10.42
N VAL A 179 -3.59 -25.20 10.60
CA VAL A 179 -3.88 -23.86 11.15
C VAL A 179 -3.38 -23.71 12.57
N SER A 180 -3.65 -24.69 13.45
CA SER A 180 -3.17 -24.64 14.85
C SER A 180 -1.65 -24.46 14.89
N ARG A 181 -0.92 -25.32 14.16
CA ARG A 181 0.55 -25.24 14.05
C ARG A 181 1.02 -23.92 13.44
N ALA A 182 0.33 -23.42 12.41
CA ALA A 182 0.67 -22.15 11.79
C ALA A 182 0.48 -20.97 12.76
N ARG A 183 -0.60 -20.98 13.57
CA ARG A 183 -0.88 -19.97 14.61
C ARG A 183 0.14 -20.04 15.74
N GLU A 184 0.46 -21.23 16.24
CA GLU A 184 1.50 -21.43 17.25
C GLU A 184 2.85 -20.91 16.77
N ARG A 185 3.24 -21.23 15.53
CA ARG A 185 4.48 -20.76 14.93
C ARG A 185 4.48 -19.24 14.72
N LEU A 186 3.34 -18.67 14.31
CA LEU A 186 3.19 -17.22 14.17
C LEU A 186 3.35 -16.51 15.51
N ALA A 187 2.71 -17.03 16.57
CA ALA A 187 2.86 -16.50 17.93
C ALA A 187 4.31 -16.55 18.41
N GLN A 188 5.02 -17.67 18.19
CA GLN A 188 6.44 -17.79 18.51
C GLN A 188 7.32 -16.80 17.74
N LEU A 189 6.98 -16.51 16.48
CA LEU A 189 7.72 -15.55 15.65
C LEU A 189 7.50 -14.11 16.10
N MET A 190 6.28 -13.77 16.53
CA MET A 190 5.94 -12.45 17.06
C MET A 190 6.49 -12.22 18.48
N HIS A 191 6.59 -13.25 19.31
CA HIS A 191 7.11 -13.13 20.68
C HIS A 191 8.64 -13.23 20.75
N ARG A 192 9.33 -13.50 19.64
CA ARG A 192 10.78 -13.64 19.64
C ARG A 192 11.39 -12.23 19.69
N PRO A 193 12.05 -11.82 20.80
CA PRO A 193 12.68 -10.52 20.87
C PRO A 193 13.68 -10.38 19.72
N ARG A 194 13.67 -9.23 19.03
CA ARG A 194 14.57 -8.87 17.91
C ARG A 194 16.03 -8.95 18.37
N LYS A 195 16.60 -10.15 18.48
CA LYS A 195 18.04 -10.38 18.70
C LYS A 195 18.77 -9.98 17.43
N GLY A 196 19.30 -8.75 17.39
CA GLY A 196 20.36 -8.40 16.43
C GLY A 196 20.29 -7.03 15.77
N LYS A 197 20.40 -5.94 16.55
CA LYS A 197 21.03 -4.69 16.06
C LYS A 197 21.99 -4.02 17.05
N GLN A 198 22.05 -4.44 18.32
CA GLN A 198 22.95 -3.84 19.32
C GLN A 198 24.43 -4.30 19.26
N ASN A 199 24.78 -5.40 18.59
CA ASN A 199 26.15 -5.93 18.63
C ASN A 199 27.12 -5.37 17.55
N ARG A 200 26.72 -4.41 16.71
CA ARG A 200 27.67 -3.78 15.75
C ARG A 200 28.35 -2.51 16.26
N LYS A 201 27.93 -1.94 17.41
CA LYS A 201 28.54 -0.74 18.01
C LYS A 201 29.64 -1.02 19.04
N ARG A 202 29.97 -2.30 19.34
CA ARG A 202 30.98 -2.68 20.35
C ARG A 202 32.26 -3.32 19.76
N ARG A 203 32.47 -3.24 18.44
CA ARG A 203 33.69 -3.74 17.77
C ARG A 203 34.49 -2.68 17.00
N MET A 204 34.22 -1.40 17.24
CA MET A 204 35.03 -0.27 16.74
C MET A 204 35.29 0.75 17.85
N GLY A 205 35.59 0.27 19.05
CA GLY A 205 36.13 1.07 20.14
C GLY A 205 37.40 0.39 20.61
#